data_AF-A0A1R4HBS9-F1
#
_entry.id   AF-A0A1R4HBS9-F1
#
_cell.length_a   1.000
_cell.length_b   1.000
_cell.length_c   1.000
_cell.angle_alpha   90.00
_cell.angle_beta   90.00
_cell.angle_gamma   90.00
#
_symmetry.space_group_name_H-M   'P 1'
#
loop_
_entity.id
_entity.type
_entity.pdbx_description
1 polymer ?
#
loop_
_entity_poly.entity_id
_entity_poly.type
_entity_poly.pdbx_seq_one_letter_code
_entity_poly.pdbx_strand_id
1 'polypeptide(L)'
;MASPPALLITPEGGRLIHTLPLCIDEATKDFSPAQKHAYQLAFEADIVNLLVGPLAEAKYVALRDNEPINPRLVPVQALQYYGGTSDLKIIREYLECFITEKTERADKIAELFLIAFSFINNPANWQAIVALADYILRAGKDRIECEEAGLIISQQYL
;
A
#
# COMPACT_ATOMS: atom_id res chain seq x y z
N MET A 1 -16.78 -29.58 14.49
CA MET A 1 -16.26 -28.80 13.35
C MET A 1 -16.19 -27.36 13.79
N ALA A 2 -14.99 -26.83 14.02
CA ALA A 2 -14.81 -25.41 14.32
C ALA A 2 -14.83 -24.65 12.98
N SER A 3 -15.65 -23.60 12.88
CA SER A 3 -15.57 -22.66 11.77
C SER A 3 -14.15 -22.08 11.68
N PRO A 4 -13.57 -21.89 10.49
CA PRO A 4 -12.30 -21.20 10.37
C PRO A 4 -12.44 -19.80 10.97
N PRO A 5 -11.40 -19.26 11.64
CA PRO A 5 -11.48 -17.93 12.20
C PRO A 5 -11.79 -16.97 11.06
N ALA A 6 -12.91 -16.25 11.18
CA ALA A 6 -13.18 -15.12 10.32
C ALA A 6 -12.01 -14.15 10.52
N LEU A 7 -11.23 -13.92 9.47
CA LEU A 7 -10.29 -12.81 9.43
C LEU A 7 -11.13 -11.53 9.59
N LEU A 8 -11.20 -11.02 10.81
CA LEU A 8 -11.67 -9.68 11.09
C LEU A 8 -10.63 -8.73 10.50
N ILE A 9 -10.88 -8.28 9.28
CA ILE A 9 -10.09 -7.28 8.59
C ILE A 9 -10.58 -5.91 9.09
N THR A 10 -9.99 -5.40 10.17
CA THR A 10 -10.13 -3.98 10.54
C THR A 10 -9.07 -3.18 9.79
N PRO A 11 -9.37 -2.05 9.13
CA PRO A 11 -8.37 -1.27 8.40
C PRO A 11 -7.50 -0.44 9.35
N GLU A 12 -6.80 -1.07 10.30
CA GLU A 12 -5.81 -0.38 11.13
C GLU A 12 -4.49 -0.27 10.36
N GLY A 13 -4.08 0.96 10.06
CA GLY A 13 -2.85 1.23 9.31
C GLY A 13 -2.91 0.88 7.82
N GLY A 14 -4.11 0.74 7.24
CA GLY A 14 -4.28 0.51 5.80
C GLY A 14 -3.91 -0.90 5.31
N ARG A 15 -3.72 -1.86 6.23
CA ARG A 15 -3.37 -3.25 5.92
C ARG A 15 -4.54 -4.20 6.14
N LEU A 16 -4.65 -5.19 5.26
CA LEU A 16 -5.60 -6.29 5.28
C LEU A 16 -5.05 -7.49 6.07
N ILE A 17 -3.72 -7.65 6.12
CA ILE A 17 -3.02 -8.69 6.89
C ILE A 17 -2.30 -8.03 8.07
N HIS A 18 -2.87 -8.16 9.28
CA HIS A 18 -2.33 -7.50 10.49
C HIS A 18 -1.12 -8.18 11.09
N THR A 19 -1.06 -9.50 10.96
CA THR A 19 0.01 -10.32 11.52
C THR A 19 0.58 -11.18 10.41
N LEU A 20 1.82 -10.90 10.05
CA LEU A 20 2.54 -11.72 9.10
C LEU A 20 2.79 -13.10 9.71
N PRO A 21 2.44 -14.20 9.02
CA PRO A 21 2.83 -15.51 9.48
C PRO A 21 4.35 -15.67 9.36
N LEU A 22 4.91 -16.65 10.07
CA LEU A 22 6.32 -17.02 9.91
C LEU A 22 6.58 -17.62 8.52
N CYS A 23 5.58 -18.29 7.94
CA CYS A 23 5.61 -18.91 6.64
C CYS A 23 4.19 -18.99 6.05
N ILE A 24 4.03 -18.63 4.78
CA ILE A 24 2.72 -18.68 4.11
C ILE A 24 2.25 -20.10 3.82
N ASP A 25 3.17 -21.03 3.54
CA ASP A 25 2.80 -22.43 3.33
C ASP A 25 2.14 -23.02 4.56
N GLU A 26 2.65 -22.69 5.75
CA GLU A 26 2.06 -23.12 7.01
C GLU A 26 0.74 -22.39 7.31
N ALA A 27 0.69 -21.08 7.07
CA ALA A 27 -0.50 -20.27 7.33
C ALA A 27 -1.68 -20.61 6.41
N THR A 28 -1.40 -21.08 5.20
CA THR A 28 -2.40 -21.39 4.17
C THR A 28 -2.56 -22.89 3.93
N LYS A 29 -1.97 -23.76 4.76
CA LYS A 29 -1.99 -25.22 4.56
C LYS A 29 -3.40 -25.81 4.41
N ASP A 30 -4.37 -25.26 5.15
CA ASP A 30 -5.76 -25.72 5.19
C ASP A 30 -6.68 -24.90 4.26
N PHE A 31 -6.12 -23.97 3.48
CA PHE A 31 -6.88 -23.12 2.57
C PHE A 31 -7.21 -23.86 1.28
N SER A 32 -8.44 -23.70 0.81
CA SER A 32 -8.81 -24.04 -0.56
C SER A 32 -8.01 -23.19 -1.57
N PRO A 33 -7.90 -23.61 -2.84
CA PRO A 33 -7.21 -22.82 -3.87
C PRO A 33 -7.73 -21.37 -3.98
N ALA A 34 -9.05 -21.17 -3.86
CA ALA A 34 -9.66 -19.85 -3.89
C ALA A 34 -9.25 -18.98 -2.69
N GLN A 35 -9.16 -19.58 -1.49
CA GLN A 35 -8.69 -18.87 -0.29
C GLN A 35 -7.21 -18.51 -0.37
N LYS A 36 -6.36 -19.40 -0.91
CA LYS A 36 -4.94 -19.10 -1.16
C LYS A 36 -4.78 -17.92 -2.11
N HIS A 37 -5.56 -17.91 -3.19
CA HIS A 37 -5.54 -16.81 -4.15
C HIS A 37 -6.03 -15.48 -3.53
N ALA A 38 -7.13 -15.50 -2.78
CA ALA A 38 -7.62 -14.32 -2.07
C ALA A 38 -6.60 -13.79 -1.05
N TYR A 39 -5.91 -14.68 -0.34
CA TYR A 39 -4.85 -14.31 0.60
C TYR A 39 -3.66 -13.66 -0.11
N GLN A 40 -3.25 -14.19 -1.26
CA GLN A 40 -2.23 -13.56 -2.10
C GLN A 40 -2.65 -12.16 -2.58
N LEU A 41 -3.90 -11.98 -3.02
CA LEU A 41 -4.40 -10.66 -3.44
C LEU A 41 -4.39 -9.66 -2.28
N ALA A 42 -4.79 -10.08 -1.07
CA ALA A 42 -4.73 -9.22 0.11
C ALA A 42 -3.29 -8.81 0.45
N PHE A 43 -2.36 -9.75 0.34
CA PHE A 43 -0.94 -9.50 0.54
C PHE A 43 -0.36 -8.51 -0.48
N GLU A 44 -0.67 -8.69 -1.76
CA GLU A 44 -0.22 -7.79 -2.83
C GLU A 44 -0.83 -6.39 -2.67
N ALA A 45 -2.10 -6.31 -2.28
CA ALA A 45 -2.77 -5.04 -1.98
C ALA A 45 -2.12 -4.29 -0.79
N ASP A 46 -1.72 -5.00 0.26
CA ASP A 46 -1.01 -4.39 1.40
C ASP A 46 0.32 -3.76 1.00
N ILE A 47 1.10 -4.46 0.15
CA ILE A 47 2.37 -3.91 -0.36
C ILE A 47 2.09 -2.66 -1.20
N VAL A 48 1.06 -2.67 -2.05
CA VAL A 48 0.68 -1.49 -2.85
C VAL A 48 0.29 -0.33 -1.92
N ASN A 49 -0.53 -0.57 -0.90
CA ASN A 49 -0.94 0.44 0.07
C ASN A 49 0.27 1.06 0.80
N LEU A 50 1.23 0.24 1.21
CA LEU A 50 2.48 0.67 1.85
C LEU A 50 3.36 1.50 0.90
N LEU A 51 3.36 1.22 -0.40
CA LEU A 51 4.13 1.97 -1.40
C LEU A 51 3.50 3.33 -1.74
N VAL A 52 2.17 3.42 -1.72
CA VAL A 52 1.43 4.62 -2.18
C VAL A 52 1.77 5.86 -1.35
N GLY A 53 1.92 5.74 -0.02
CA GLY A 53 2.25 6.87 0.85
C GLY A 53 3.57 7.56 0.47
N PRO A 54 4.71 6.84 0.54
CA PRO A 54 6.01 7.39 0.13
C PRO A 54 6.07 7.85 -1.32
N LEU A 55 5.35 7.18 -2.23
CA LEU A 55 5.24 7.61 -3.62
C LEU A 55 4.48 8.93 -3.77
N ALA A 56 3.41 9.13 -2.99
CA ALA A 56 2.67 10.37 -2.99
C ALA A 56 3.53 11.53 -2.45
N GLU A 57 4.33 11.29 -1.41
CA GLU A 57 5.33 12.25 -0.92
C GLU A 57 6.39 12.58 -1.98
N ALA A 58 6.97 11.55 -2.62
CA ALA A 58 7.94 11.74 -3.70
C ALA A 58 7.36 12.55 -4.86
N LYS A 59 6.11 12.26 -5.25
CA LYS A 59 5.41 13.01 -6.30
C LYS A 59 5.16 14.45 -5.89
N TYR A 60 4.73 14.69 -4.66
CA TYR A 60 4.50 16.04 -4.16
C TYR A 60 5.79 16.88 -4.21
N VAL A 61 6.91 16.32 -3.75
CA VAL A 61 8.23 16.99 -3.80
C VAL A 61 8.63 17.30 -5.24
N ALA A 62 8.56 16.32 -6.14
CA ALA A 62 8.88 16.52 -7.55
C ALA A 62 8.03 17.63 -8.19
N LEU A 63 6.71 17.62 -7.95
CA LEU A 63 5.81 18.66 -8.47
C LEU A 63 6.11 20.05 -7.91
N ARG A 64 6.43 20.14 -6.61
CA ARG A 64 6.80 21.41 -5.97
C ARG A 64 8.08 21.99 -6.57
N ASP A 65 9.03 21.12 -6.90
CA ASP A 65 10.34 21.51 -7.43
C ASP A 65 10.34 21.61 -8.97
N ASN A 66 9.16 21.46 -9.60
CA ASN A 66 8.94 21.48 -11.05
C ASN A 66 9.76 20.41 -11.81
N GLU A 67 9.92 19.24 -11.18
CA GLU A 67 10.62 18.07 -11.71
C GLU A 67 9.63 16.99 -12.16
N PRO A 68 9.95 16.23 -13.23
CA PRO A 68 9.16 15.07 -13.62
C PRO A 68 9.40 13.90 -12.65
N ILE A 69 8.32 13.23 -12.24
CA ILE A 69 8.43 11.94 -11.53
C ILE A 69 8.45 10.77 -12.52
N ASN A 70 9.40 9.84 -12.36
CA ASN A 70 9.55 8.67 -13.23
C ASN A 70 9.99 7.45 -12.40
N PRO A 71 9.47 6.24 -12.67
CA PRO A 71 9.88 5.01 -11.97
C PRO A 71 11.39 4.72 -12.00
N ARG A 72 12.10 5.20 -13.03
CA ARG A 72 13.55 5.07 -13.17
C ARG A 72 14.33 6.12 -12.36
N LEU A 73 13.72 7.27 -12.09
CA LEU A 73 14.31 8.35 -11.28
C LEU A 73 14.04 8.14 -9.79
N VAL A 74 12.89 7.56 -9.46
CA VAL A 74 12.50 7.20 -8.09
C VAL A 74 12.37 5.68 -8.00
N PRO A 75 13.47 4.92 -7.89
CA PRO A 75 13.40 3.48 -7.66
C PRO A 75 12.82 3.18 -6.28
N VAL A 76 12.33 1.96 -6.05
CA VAL A 76 11.72 1.50 -4.78
C VAL A 76 12.56 1.89 -3.56
N GLN A 77 13.88 1.72 -3.62
CA GLN A 77 14.77 2.02 -2.50
C GLN A 77 14.88 3.52 -2.19
N ALA A 78 14.61 4.40 -3.16
CA ALA A 78 14.61 5.84 -2.94
C ALA A 78 13.45 6.29 -2.05
N LEU A 79 12.38 5.50 -1.92
CA LEU A 79 11.23 5.82 -1.07
C LEU A 79 11.59 5.98 0.41
N GLN A 80 12.74 5.45 0.86
CA GLN A 80 13.23 5.70 2.22
C GLN A 80 13.46 7.18 2.53
N TYR A 81 13.73 8.00 1.49
CA TYR A 81 13.93 9.44 1.60
C TYR A 81 12.63 10.25 1.57
N TYR A 82 11.48 9.57 1.42
CA TYR A 82 10.14 10.14 1.34
C TYR A 82 9.22 9.44 2.36
N GLY A 83 9.64 9.40 3.63
CA GLY A 83 8.86 8.78 4.72
C GLY A 83 8.83 7.24 4.72
N GLY A 84 9.19 6.58 3.63
CA GLY A 84 8.97 5.14 3.41
C GLY A 84 9.93 4.18 4.12
N THR A 85 10.75 4.62 5.07
CA THR A 85 11.72 3.73 5.73
C THR A 85 11.03 2.57 6.48
N SER A 86 9.96 2.87 7.22
CA SER A 86 9.18 1.85 7.93
C SER A 86 8.41 0.97 6.96
N ASP A 87 7.80 1.57 5.94
CA ASP A 87 7.02 0.85 4.93
C ASP A 87 7.88 -0.14 4.16
N LEU A 88 9.08 0.27 3.70
CA LEU A 88 10.02 -0.60 3.01
C LEU A 88 10.52 -1.76 3.88
N LYS A 89 10.61 -1.56 5.19
CA LYS A 89 10.93 -2.65 6.13
C LYS A 89 9.78 -3.67 6.17
N ILE A 90 8.55 -3.20 6.32
CA ILE A 90 7.36 -4.08 6.34
C ILE A 90 7.22 -4.82 5.00
N ILE A 91 7.36 -4.13 3.87
CA ILE A 91 7.31 -4.74 2.53
C ILE A 91 8.35 -5.86 2.39
N ARG A 92 9.56 -5.68 2.93
CA ARG A 92 10.58 -6.73 2.94
C ARG A 92 10.12 -7.96 3.73
N GLU A 93 9.56 -7.75 4.92
CA GLU A 93 9.02 -8.83 5.77
C GLU A 93 7.89 -9.57 5.06
N TYR A 94 6.99 -8.84 4.39
CA TYR A 94 5.97 -9.42 3.52
C TYR A 94 6.63 -10.32 2.46
N LEU A 95 7.52 -9.76 1.63
CA LEU A 95 8.12 -10.49 0.51
C LEU A 95 8.92 -11.73 0.95
N GLU A 96 9.62 -11.66 2.08
CA GLU A 96 10.34 -12.78 2.68
C GLU A 96 9.43 -13.89 3.17
N CYS A 97 8.20 -13.55 3.56
CA CYS A 97 7.18 -14.51 3.99
C CYS A 97 6.54 -15.27 2.82
N PHE A 98 6.37 -14.60 1.66
CA PHE A 98 5.65 -15.15 0.50
C PHE A 98 6.58 -15.78 -0.54
N ILE A 99 7.78 -15.24 -0.73
CA ILE A 99 8.65 -15.60 -1.85
C ILE A 99 10.04 -15.95 -1.34
N THR A 100 10.40 -17.22 -1.44
CA THR A 100 11.71 -17.72 -1.02
C THR A 100 12.83 -17.17 -1.91
N GLU A 101 12.64 -17.19 -3.23
CA GLU A 101 13.67 -16.81 -4.20
C GLU A 101 13.88 -15.29 -4.27
N LYS A 102 15.14 -14.85 -4.20
CA LYS A 102 15.47 -13.41 -4.18
C LYS A 102 15.15 -12.71 -5.49
N THR A 103 15.31 -13.39 -6.62
CA THR A 103 15.02 -12.85 -7.95
C THR A 103 13.51 -12.65 -8.13
N GLU A 104 12.71 -13.64 -7.73
CA GLU A 104 11.25 -13.54 -7.77
C GLU A 104 10.73 -12.42 -6.86
N ARG A 105 11.37 -12.19 -5.70
CA ARG A 105 11.08 -11.04 -4.84
C ARG A 105 11.32 -9.71 -5.53
N ALA A 106 12.44 -9.60 -6.25
CA ALA A 106 12.80 -8.38 -6.98
C ALA A 106 11.81 -8.10 -8.13
N ASP A 107 11.39 -9.14 -8.84
CA ASP A 107 10.40 -9.03 -9.91
C ASP A 107 9.02 -8.65 -9.36
N LYS A 108 8.58 -9.29 -8.28
CA LYS A 108 7.30 -9.00 -7.64
C LYS A 108 7.24 -7.57 -7.09
N ILE A 109 8.29 -7.09 -6.41
CA ILE A 109 8.26 -5.71 -5.92
C ILE A 109 8.28 -4.69 -7.06
N ALA A 110 8.95 -4.97 -8.18
CA ALA A 110 8.92 -4.11 -9.34
C ALA A 110 7.52 -4.03 -9.97
N GLU A 111 6.82 -5.16 -10.07
CA GLU A 111 5.43 -5.24 -10.53
C GLU A 111 4.51 -4.39 -9.64
N LEU A 112 4.52 -4.64 -8.33
CA LEU A 112 3.66 -3.95 -7.36
C LEU A 112 3.99 -2.45 -7.28
N PHE A 113 5.26 -2.09 -7.43
CA PHE A 113 5.71 -0.70 -7.53
C PHE A 113 5.11 0.02 -8.74
N LEU A 114 5.07 -0.62 -9.91
CA LEU A 114 4.46 -0.01 -11.10
C LEU A 114 2.96 0.18 -10.94
N ILE A 115 2.27 -0.72 -10.23
CA ILE A 115 0.85 -0.57 -9.89
C ILE A 115 0.65 0.65 -8.98
N ALA A 116 1.41 0.77 -7.90
CA ALA A 116 1.35 1.91 -6.99
C ALA A 116 1.72 3.24 -7.70
N PHE A 117 2.71 3.20 -8.57
CA PHE A 117 3.13 4.34 -9.38
C PHE A 117 2.05 4.77 -10.39
N SER A 118 1.35 3.81 -11.00
CA SER A 118 0.20 4.11 -11.86
C SER A 118 -0.95 4.72 -11.05
N PHE A 119 -1.20 4.21 -9.84
CA PHE A 119 -2.23 4.72 -8.95
C PHE A 119 -2.02 6.21 -8.62
N ILE A 120 -0.82 6.60 -8.18
CA ILE A 120 -0.54 8.02 -7.84
C ILE A 120 -0.47 8.93 -9.07
N ASN A 121 -0.28 8.38 -10.27
CA ASN A 121 -0.24 9.14 -11.53
C ASN A 121 -1.58 9.22 -12.26
N ASN A 122 -2.58 8.46 -11.84
CA ASN A 122 -3.94 8.70 -12.27
C ASN A 122 -4.39 10.10 -11.78
N PRO A 123 -4.86 11.00 -12.67
CA PRO A 123 -5.23 12.36 -12.29
C PRO A 123 -6.33 12.43 -11.22
N ALA A 124 -7.36 11.58 -11.31
CA ALA A 124 -8.47 11.57 -10.36
C ALA A 124 -8.01 11.11 -8.96
N ASN A 125 -7.20 10.05 -8.91
CA ASN A 125 -6.62 9.57 -7.66
C ASN A 125 -5.70 10.63 -7.03
N TRP A 126 -4.87 11.30 -7.85
CA TRP A 126 -3.99 12.35 -7.36
C TRP A 126 -4.79 13.54 -6.80
N GLN A 127 -5.84 13.96 -7.49
CA GLN A 127 -6.74 15.00 -7.01
C GLN A 127 -7.38 14.61 -5.67
N ALA A 128 -7.83 13.36 -5.51
CA ALA A 128 -8.35 12.84 -4.25
C ALA A 128 -7.31 12.84 -3.12
N ILE A 129 -6.07 12.43 -3.41
CA ILE A 129 -4.96 12.46 -2.44
C ILE A 129 -4.70 13.90 -1.97
N VAL A 130 -4.59 14.86 -2.90
CA VAL A 130 -4.34 16.27 -2.57
C VAL A 130 -5.51 16.87 -1.79
N ALA A 131 -6.75 16.61 -2.20
CA ALA A 131 -7.94 17.08 -1.49
C ALA A 131 -7.99 16.56 -0.04
N LEU A 132 -7.67 15.27 0.16
CA LEU A 132 -7.60 14.68 1.49
C LEU A 132 -6.45 15.28 2.32
N ALA A 133 -5.27 15.47 1.73
CA ALA A 133 -4.13 16.10 2.41
C ALA A 133 -4.45 17.55 2.85
N ASP A 134 -5.04 18.34 1.95
CA ASP A 134 -5.50 19.70 2.26
C ASP A 134 -6.55 19.70 3.38
N TYR A 135 -7.45 18.72 3.36
CA TYR A 135 -8.43 18.55 4.42
C TYR A 135 -7.77 18.26 5.78
N ILE A 136 -6.85 17.29 5.82
CA ILE A 136 -6.10 16.91 7.04
C ILE A 136 -5.40 18.13 7.64
N LEU A 137 -4.72 18.92 6.81
CA LEU A 137 -4.00 20.12 7.25
C LEU A 137 -4.93 21.22 7.80
N ARG A 138 -6.13 21.37 7.23
CA ARG A 138 -7.10 22.41 7.64
C ARG A 138 -7.98 21.99 8.81
N ALA A 139 -8.24 20.70 8.97
CA ALA A 139 -9.16 20.18 9.98
C ALA A 139 -8.65 20.47 11.41
N GLY A 140 -7.33 20.55 11.61
CA GLY A 140 -6.73 20.80 12.92
C GLY A 140 -7.07 19.72 13.95
N LYS A 141 -7.38 18.50 13.48
CA LYS A 141 -7.73 17.34 14.28
C LYS A 141 -6.55 16.38 14.36
N ASP A 142 -6.36 15.76 15.51
CA ASP A 142 -5.39 14.66 15.67
C ASP A 142 -5.85 13.36 15.01
N ARG A 143 -7.15 13.24 14.74
CA ARG A 143 -7.79 12.04 14.16
C ARG A 143 -8.88 12.44 13.18
N ILE A 144 -8.94 11.72 12.07
CA ILE A 144 -9.96 11.86 11.03
C ILE A 144 -10.61 10.49 10.87
N GLU A 145 -11.93 10.47 10.91
CA GLU A 145 -12.72 9.23 10.79
C GLU A 145 -12.77 8.76 9.33
N CYS A 146 -12.94 7.46 9.12
CA CYS A 146 -13.00 6.88 7.78
C CYS A 146 -14.15 7.46 6.93
N GLU A 147 -15.30 7.72 7.54
CA GLU A 147 -16.47 8.32 6.89
C GLU A 147 -16.15 9.74 6.41
N GLU A 148 -15.41 10.50 7.21
CA GLU A 148 -14.98 11.85 6.89
C GLU A 148 -14.00 11.86 5.72
N ALA A 149 -12.99 10.98 5.75
CA ALA A 149 -12.08 10.80 4.62
C ALA A 149 -12.82 10.36 3.34
N GLY A 150 -13.75 9.41 3.47
CA GLY A 150 -14.55 8.92 2.35
C GLY A 150 -15.40 10.00 1.68
N LEU A 151 -15.97 10.92 2.47
CA LEU A 151 -16.71 12.07 1.94
C LEU A 151 -15.82 13.00 1.10
N ILE A 152 -14.61 13.31 1.57
CA ILE A 152 -13.68 14.18 0.81
C ILE A 152 -13.22 13.51 -0.50
N ILE A 153 -12.92 12.21 -0.45
CA ILE A 153 -12.49 11.43 -1.62
C ILE A 153 -13.60 11.35 -2.66
N SER A 154 -14.82 10.97 -2.25
CA SER A 154 -15.96 10.77 -3.17
C SER A 154 -16.35 12.04 -3.93
N GLN A 155 -16.14 13.23 -3.35
CA GLN A 155 -16.40 14.51 -4.01
C GLN A 155 -15.50 14.76 -5.24
N GLN A 156 -14.38 14.04 -5.38
CA GLN A 156 -13.47 14.19 -6.52
C GLN A 156 -13.84 13.33 -7.73
N TYR A 157 -14.82 12.42 -7.58
CA TYR A 157 -15.27 11.51 -8.65
C TYR A 157 -16.69 11.82 -9.14
N LEU A 158 -17.18 13.04 -8.86
CA LEU A 158 -18.47 13.57 -9.32
C LEU A 158 -18.37 14.26 -10.67
#